data_AF-A0A8T2UMD1-F1
#
_entry.id   AF-A0A8T2UMD1-F1
#
_cell.length_a   1.000
_cell.length_b   1.000
_cell.length_c   1.000
_cell.angle_alpha   90.00
_cell.angle_beta   90.00
_cell.angle_gamma   90.00
#
_symmetry.space_group_name_H-M   'P 1'
#
loop_
_entity.id
_entity.type
_entity.pdbx_description
1 polymer ?
#
loop_
_entity_poly.entity_id
_entity_poly.type
_entity_poly.pdbx_seq_one_letter_code
_entity_poly.pdbx_strand_id
1 'polypeptide(L)'
;MTSHNGTSKAQQLDHEEDDYEEDEEEYEEEYEEEDDYEEDEEEEDYEEDEEEKYLKYHDFFDEDSREVATFGAEGRSNATESTVVSMEDEPLTTHQKQLLKVQKHIERLESANLNPASWTMQGEVTAGKRPKNSALEVELDFEHNIRPPPVITEEVTASLEDLIRKRIAENNFDDVERKSSLPSHVPDQPRELDETKSQRGLAEVYEDEFMQKTGLAPVSSAADGLRKEAIQLFKAVCVKLDALSHFHFTPKPVIEDMTVRQDVPALAMEEVAPLMVSDAQMLAPEEHFTGEGVCKSDAELSREERKRRRARRKEKAKAENRESCRRRSLTNIQRQDANGSPPSKRRKVESQYSKSRKVFEELDTTNKKVKKVEAQSEVLKASSFKL
;
A
#
# COMPACT_ATOMS: atom_id res chain seq x y z
N MET A 1 -5.13 -53.83 -44.02
CA MET A 1 -6.18 -54.00 -45.05
C MET A 1 -7.04 -52.74 -45.04
N THR A 2 -7.06 -52.01 -46.17
CA THR A 2 -8.16 -51.17 -46.71
C THR A 2 -8.96 -50.28 -45.74
N SER A 3 -8.78 -48.95 -45.66
CA SER A 3 -9.14 -47.86 -46.60
C SER A 3 -10.65 -47.53 -46.66
N HIS A 4 -11.03 -46.28 -46.32
CA HIS A 4 -11.99 -45.35 -46.98
C HIS A 4 -12.86 -44.45 -46.06
N ASN A 5 -12.57 -43.14 -46.19
CA ASN A 5 -13.34 -41.87 -46.09
C ASN A 5 -14.88 -41.78 -45.91
N GLY A 6 -15.26 -40.65 -45.28
CA GLY A 6 -16.38 -39.74 -45.64
C GLY A 6 -17.60 -39.80 -44.71
N THR A 7 -18.35 -38.75 -44.33
CA THR A 7 -18.46 -37.31 -44.69
C THR A 7 -19.55 -36.67 -43.78
N SER A 8 -19.39 -35.37 -43.45
CA SER A 8 -20.42 -34.31 -43.24
C SER A 8 -21.66 -34.51 -42.34
N LYS A 9 -21.88 -33.57 -41.40
CA LYS A 9 -23.03 -32.63 -41.45
C LYS A 9 -22.87 -31.46 -40.48
N ALA A 10 -22.90 -30.26 -41.04
CA ALA A 10 -23.06 -28.99 -40.35
C ALA A 10 -24.53 -28.80 -39.92
N GLN A 11 -24.75 -28.09 -38.82
CA GLN A 11 -26.06 -27.58 -38.44
C GLN A 11 -25.94 -26.07 -38.28
N GLN A 12 -26.54 -25.37 -39.24
CA GLN A 12 -26.83 -23.95 -39.28
C GLN A 12 -27.92 -23.63 -38.26
N LEU A 13 -27.72 -22.58 -37.47
CA LEU A 13 -28.80 -21.83 -36.83
C LEU A 13 -28.50 -20.36 -37.09
N ASP A 14 -29.26 -19.81 -38.03
CA ASP A 14 -29.42 -18.38 -38.27
C ASP A 14 -30.14 -17.77 -37.06
N HIS A 15 -29.65 -16.63 -36.56
CA HIS A 15 -30.49 -15.66 -35.86
C HIS A 15 -30.04 -14.26 -36.25
N GLU A 16 -31.04 -13.51 -36.70
CA GLU A 16 -30.99 -12.22 -37.37
C GLU A 16 -30.46 -11.07 -36.50
N GLU A 17 -30.10 -10.01 -37.22
CA GLU A 17 -29.74 -8.65 -36.84
C GLU A 17 -30.49 -8.09 -35.63
N ASP A 18 -29.77 -7.33 -34.81
CA ASP A 18 -30.26 -6.05 -34.32
C ASP A 18 -29.08 -5.09 -34.12
N ASP A 19 -29.21 -3.96 -34.80
CA ASP A 19 -28.31 -2.82 -34.93
C ASP A 19 -28.70 -1.78 -33.88
N TYR A 20 -27.82 -1.48 -32.93
CA TYR A 20 -27.96 -0.34 -32.02
C TYR A 20 -26.57 0.26 -31.73
N GLU A 21 -26.24 1.31 -32.48
CA GLU A 21 -25.29 2.35 -32.10
C GLU A 21 -25.90 3.27 -31.03
N GLU A 22 -25.04 4.01 -30.30
CA GLU A 22 -25.36 5.21 -29.50
C GLU A 22 -25.95 4.89 -28.09
N ASP A 23 -25.48 5.42 -26.95
CA ASP A 23 -24.79 6.67 -26.65
C ASP A 23 -24.04 6.58 -25.31
N GLU A 24 -22.99 7.39 -25.21
CA GLU A 24 -22.09 7.57 -24.06
C GLU A 24 -22.60 8.78 -23.25
N GLU A 25 -23.31 8.56 -22.14
CA GLU A 25 -23.64 9.65 -21.19
C GLU A 25 -23.05 9.37 -19.80
N GLU A 26 -21.96 10.10 -19.55
CA GLU A 26 -21.25 10.32 -18.31
C GLU A 26 -22.10 11.20 -17.38
N TYR A 27 -22.62 10.63 -16.29
CA TYR A 27 -23.24 11.40 -15.20
C TYR A 27 -22.17 11.69 -14.14
N GLU A 28 -21.65 12.93 -14.15
CA GLU A 28 -21.02 13.56 -12.99
C GLU A 28 -22.09 13.92 -11.97
N GLU A 29 -22.07 13.31 -10.79
CA GLU A 29 -22.74 13.83 -9.60
C GLU A 29 -21.68 14.20 -8.56
N GLU A 30 -21.48 15.50 -8.46
CA GLU A 30 -20.71 16.22 -7.46
C GLU A 30 -21.59 16.38 -6.21
N TYR A 31 -21.18 15.81 -5.08
CA TYR A 31 -21.72 16.16 -3.77
C TYR A 31 -20.56 16.40 -2.80
N GLU A 32 -20.36 17.68 -2.50
CA GLU A 32 -19.75 18.16 -1.27
C GLU A 32 -20.66 17.79 -0.09
N GLU A 33 -20.10 17.31 1.02
CA GLU A 33 -20.63 17.72 2.33
C GLU A 33 -19.56 17.59 3.42
N GLU A 34 -19.45 18.70 4.15
CA GLU A 34 -18.81 18.88 5.45
C GLU A 34 -19.54 18.10 6.55
N ASP A 35 -18.83 17.89 7.66
CA ASP A 35 -19.28 17.83 9.08
C ASP A 35 -18.39 16.78 9.78
N ASP A 36 -17.51 17.15 10.73
CA ASP A 36 -17.77 17.65 12.10
C ASP A 36 -18.61 16.68 12.95
N TYR A 37 -18.46 16.79 14.28
CA TYR A 37 -19.06 16.03 15.37
C TYR A 37 -18.15 15.00 16.07
N GLU A 38 -17.53 15.53 17.13
CA GLU A 38 -17.73 15.15 18.54
C GLU A 38 -17.68 13.65 18.91
N GLU A 39 -16.66 13.35 19.70
CA GLU A 39 -16.42 12.13 20.47
C GLU A 39 -17.26 12.21 21.76
N ASP A 40 -18.37 11.48 21.81
CA ASP A 40 -19.13 11.23 23.05
C ASP A 40 -18.86 9.81 23.57
N GLU A 41 -18.51 9.76 24.85
CA GLU A 41 -18.25 8.56 25.66
C GLU A 41 -19.58 7.86 26.00
N GLU A 42 -19.71 6.58 25.68
CA GLU A 42 -20.81 5.74 26.21
C GLU A 42 -20.36 5.04 27.51
N GLU A 43 -20.95 5.46 28.64
CA GLU A 43 -21.14 4.66 29.85
C GLU A 43 -22.57 4.13 29.84
N GLU A 44 -22.75 2.81 29.97
CA GLU A 44 -24.04 2.17 30.24
C GLU A 44 -24.32 2.17 31.75
N ASP A 45 -25.47 2.71 32.17
CA ASP A 45 -26.15 2.16 33.34
C ASP A 45 -27.69 2.28 33.20
N TYR A 46 -28.37 1.22 33.64
CA TYR A 46 -29.81 1.03 33.58
C TYR A 46 -30.44 1.37 34.92
N GLU A 47 -31.38 2.31 34.99
CA GLU A 47 -32.41 2.29 36.05
C GLU A 47 -33.78 2.75 35.52
N GLU A 48 -34.79 1.90 35.75
CA GLU A 48 -36.22 2.20 35.64
C GLU A 48 -36.76 2.32 37.08
N ASP A 49 -37.31 3.50 37.40
CA ASP A 49 -37.91 3.85 38.68
C ASP A 49 -39.27 3.15 38.89
N GLU A 50 -39.50 2.62 40.10
CA GLU A 50 -40.83 2.57 40.71
C GLU A 50 -40.73 2.96 42.20
N GLU A 51 -41.56 3.94 42.61
CA GLU A 51 -41.56 4.66 43.89
C GLU A 51 -41.74 3.76 45.13
N GLU A 52 -41.00 4.03 46.22
CA GLU A 52 -41.54 3.90 47.59
C GLU A 52 -40.74 4.68 48.68
N LYS A 53 -41.23 5.89 48.98
CA LYS A 53 -41.35 6.56 50.30
C LYS A 53 -40.33 6.22 51.42
N TYR A 54 -39.22 6.96 51.46
CA TYR A 54 -38.29 7.00 52.61
C TYR A 54 -38.85 7.74 53.84
N LEU A 55 -38.89 7.06 54.98
CA LEU A 55 -39.04 7.65 56.32
C LEU A 55 -37.67 8.12 56.83
N LYS A 56 -37.57 9.40 57.23
CA LYS A 56 -36.33 10.07 57.64
C LYS A 56 -36.03 9.86 59.13
N TYR A 57 -34.75 9.62 59.43
CA TYR A 57 -34.14 9.26 60.72
C TYR A 57 -34.10 10.38 61.78
N HIS A 58 -35.09 11.29 61.82
CA HIS A 58 -35.12 12.43 62.74
C HIS A 58 -36.27 12.38 63.78
N ASP A 59 -37.19 11.41 63.69
CA ASP A 59 -38.31 11.28 64.64
C ASP A 59 -38.02 10.35 65.84
N PHE A 60 -36.82 9.77 65.94
CA PHE A 60 -36.51 8.74 66.96
C PHE A 60 -35.64 9.22 68.12
N PHE A 61 -35.01 10.39 68.03
CA PHE A 61 -34.07 10.86 69.05
C PHE A 61 -34.37 12.29 69.48
N ASP A 62 -35.47 12.47 70.21
CA ASP A 62 -35.61 13.57 71.16
C ASP A 62 -35.81 12.98 72.57
N GLU A 63 -34.70 12.98 73.30
CA GLU A 63 -34.53 13.44 74.68
C GLU A 63 -35.74 13.35 75.63
N ASP A 64 -35.73 12.40 76.56
CA ASP A 64 -36.02 12.76 77.96
C ASP A 64 -35.15 11.95 78.93
N SER A 65 -34.27 12.70 79.57
CA SER A 65 -33.31 12.29 80.58
C SER A 65 -34.02 11.85 81.87
N ARG A 66 -33.68 10.67 82.39
CA ARG A 66 -33.83 10.37 83.82
C ARG A 66 -32.73 9.43 84.30
N GLU A 67 -31.77 10.03 85.00
CA GLU A 67 -30.86 9.36 85.93
C GLU A 67 -31.65 8.58 86.99
N VAL A 68 -31.25 7.35 87.33
CA VAL A 68 -31.10 6.92 88.74
C VAL A 68 -30.01 5.85 88.88
N ALA A 69 -29.15 6.13 89.84
CA ALA A 69 -28.05 5.40 90.48
C ALA A 69 -28.03 3.86 90.53
N THR A 70 -26.80 3.38 90.44
CA THR A 70 -26.22 2.15 90.96
C THR A 70 -26.49 1.88 92.45
N PHE A 71 -26.82 0.63 92.82
CA PHE A 71 -26.37 0.04 94.09
C PHE A 71 -26.35 -1.49 93.99
N GLY A 72 -25.22 -2.11 94.36
CA GLY A 72 -25.01 -3.56 94.31
C GLY A 72 -25.50 -4.28 95.56
N ALA A 73 -25.65 -5.61 95.44
CA ALA A 73 -25.63 -6.56 96.54
C ALA A 73 -25.35 -7.98 96.02
N GLU A 74 -24.35 -8.62 96.63
CA GLU A 74 -23.90 -10.00 96.42
C GLU A 74 -24.97 -11.04 96.85
N GLY A 75 -24.91 -12.27 96.31
CA GLY A 75 -25.76 -13.35 96.85
C GLY A 75 -25.90 -14.66 96.06
N ARG A 76 -24.78 -15.34 95.80
CA ARG A 76 -24.58 -16.80 95.90
C ARG A 76 -25.77 -17.79 95.67
N SER A 77 -25.60 -18.57 94.60
CA SER A 77 -25.94 -20.00 94.38
C SER A 77 -27.34 -20.54 94.68
N ASN A 78 -27.98 -21.10 93.64
CA ASN A 78 -28.42 -22.49 93.72
C ASN A 78 -28.50 -23.16 92.33
N ALA A 79 -28.11 -24.43 92.31
CA ALA A 79 -28.08 -25.31 91.15
C ALA A 79 -29.48 -25.80 90.78
N THR A 80 -29.79 -25.91 89.49
CA THR A 80 -30.81 -26.82 88.97
C THR A 80 -30.46 -27.27 87.54
N GLU A 81 -29.92 -28.48 87.47
CA GLU A 81 -30.25 -29.55 86.52
C GLU A 81 -31.14 -29.17 85.32
N SER A 82 -30.56 -29.28 84.12
CA SER A 82 -31.25 -29.13 82.85
C SER A 82 -32.15 -30.35 82.61
N THR A 83 -33.40 -30.24 83.03
CA THR A 83 -34.48 -31.09 82.53
C THR A 83 -34.88 -30.57 81.15
N VAL A 84 -34.61 -31.36 80.11
CA VAL A 84 -35.24 -31.24 78.79
C VAL A 84 -36.75 -31.40 78.97
N VAL A 85 -37.48 -30.28 78.99
CA VAL A 85 -38.94 -30.30 78.91
C VAL A 85 -39.34 -30.07 77.46
N SER A 86 -39.77 -31.14 76.80
CA SER A 86 -40.61 -31.05 75.60
C SER A 86 -41.92 -30.37 76.00
N MET A 87 -42.00 -29.05 75.81
CA MET A 87 -43.24 -28.28 75.95
C MET A 87 -43.87 -28.12 74.58
N GLU A 88 -44.83 -28.99 74.29
CA GLU A 88 -45.81 -28.82 73.24
C GLU A 88 -46.87 -27.80 73.73
N ASP A 89 -46.92 -26.65 73.04
CA ASP A 89 -48.05 -25.73 72.85
C ASP A 89 -48.85 -25.22 74.07
N GLU A 90 -48.26 -24.30 74.85
CA GLU A 90 -49.04 -23.29 75.60
C GLU A 90 -49.30 -22.03 74.73
N PRO A 91 -50.41 -21.28 74.93
CA PRO A 91 -50.69 -20.06 74.16
C PRO A 91 -49.82 -18.89 74.62
N LEU A 92 -48.60 -18.80 74.09
CA LEU A 92 -47.66 -17.71 74.38
C LEU A 92 -48.16 -16.34 73.91
N THR A 93 -47.85 -15.29 74.69
CA THR A 93 -48.13 -13.88 74.38
C THR A 93 -47.34 -13.39 73.16
N THR A 94 -47.80 -12.33 72.49
CA THR A 94 -47.21 -11.82 71.24
C THR A 94 -45.73 -11.44 71.38
N HIS A 95 -45.38 -10.76 72.48
CA HIS A 95 -44.00 -10.41 72.83
C HIS A 95 -43.15 -11.65 73.13
N GLN A 96 -43.68 -12.64 73.85
CA GLN A 96 -42.97 -13.89 74.15
C GLN A 96 -42.66 -14.69 72.87
N LYS A 97 -43.59 -14.71 71.91
CA LYS A 97 -43.37 -15.30 70.59
C LYS A 97 -42.30 -14.57 69.80
N GLN A 98 -42.22 -13.24 69.90
CA GLN A 98 -41.16 -12.45 69.28
C GLN A 98 -39.80 -12.70 69.94
N LEU A 99 -39.73 -12.72 71.28
CA LEU A 99 -38.50 -13.05 72.01
C LEU A 99 -37.97 -14.44 71.65
N LEU A 100 -38.85 -15.46 71.55
CA LEU A 100 -38.43 -16.79 71.12
C LEU A 100 -37.90 -16.81 69.68
N LYS A 101 -38.49 -16.04 68.75
CA LYS A 101 -37.97 -15.90 67.38
C LYS A 101 -36.59 -15.25 67.38
N VAL A 102 -36.41 -14.19 68.17
CA VAL A 102 -35.12 -13.49 68.30
C VAL A 102 -34.09 -14.41 68.94
N GLN A 103 -34.42 -15.12 70.00
CA GLN A 103 -33.54 -16.07 70.66
C GLN A 103 -33.12 -17.21 69.72
N LYS A 104 -34.08 -17.78 68.98
CA LYS A 104 -33.80 -18.79 67.93
C LYS A 104 -32.91 -18.24 66.82
N HIS A 105 -33.08 -16.96 66.47
CA HIS A 105 -32.23 -16.29 65.49
C HIS A 105 -30.81 -16.06 66.02
N ILE A 106 -30.67 -15.63 67.28
CA ILE A 106 -29.39 -15.47 67.99
C ILE A 106 -28.66 -16.81 68.04
N GLU A 107 -29.32 -17.88 68.45
CA GLU A 107 -28.74 -19.22 68.51
C GLU A 107 -28.25 -19.71 67.13
N ARG A 108 -29.01 -19.41 66.05
CA ARG A 108 -28.58 -19.68 64.67
C ARG A 108 -27.33 -18.89 64.28
N LEU A 109 -27.21 -17.62 64.70
CA LEU A 109 -26.04 -16.80 64.42
C LEU A 109 -24.82 -17.22 65.24
N GLU A 110 -25.01 -17.52 66.53
CA GLU A 110 -23.95 -18.01 67.41
C GLU A 110 -23.40 -19.35 66.91
N SER A 111 -24.27 -20.29 66.49
CA SER A 111 -23.84 -21.55 65.89
C SER A 111 -23.13 -21.37 64.55
N ALA A 112 -23.58 -20.43 63.70
CA ALA A 112 -22.87 -20.11 62.45
C ALA A 112 -21.47 -19.54 62.71
N ASN A 113 -21.30 -18.72 63.76
CA ASN A 113 -20.01 -18.14 64.14
C ASN A 113 -19.06 -19.14 64.81
N LEU A 114 -19.59 -20.15 65.51
CA LEU A 114 -18.79 -21.21 66.13
C LEU A 114 -18.27 -22.24 65.12
N ASN A 115 -19.02 -22.48 64.04
CA ASN A 115 -18.64 -23.43 62.99
C ASN A 115 -17.55 -22.85 62.06
N PRO A 116 -16.70 -23.70 61.45
CA PRO A 116 -15.72 -23.22 60.48
C PRO A 116 -16.42 -22.59 59.27
N ALA A 117 -15.89 -21.45 58.82
CA ALA A 117 -16.41 -20.75 57.65
C ALA A 117 -16.36 -21.62 56.39
N SER A 118 -17.22 -21.32 55.42
CA SER A 118 -17.20 -21.96 54.09
C SER A 118 -15.82 -21.88 53.46
N TRP A 119 -15.46 -22.86 52.64
CA TRP A 119 -14.18 -22.88 51.93
C TRP A 119 -13.97 -21.63 51.04
N THR A 120 -15.05 -21.01 50.55
CA THR A 120 -14.99 -19.76 49.79
C THR A 120 -14.58 -18.54 50.63
N MET A 121 -14.84 -18.57 51.95
CA MET A 121 -14.48 -17.50 52.88
C MET A 121 -13.13 -17.72 53.57
N GLN A 122 -12.47 -18.85 53.29
CA GLN A 122 -11.14 -19.16 53.80
C GLN A 122 -10.08 -18.80 52.74
N GLY A 123 -8.99 -18.17 53.15
CA GLY A 123 -7.80 -18.00 52.30
C GLY A 123 -7.02 -19.29 52.12
N GLU A 124 -6.21 -19.37 51.06
CA GLU A 124 -5.23 -20.45 50.83
C GLU A 124 -5.84 -21.88 50.88
N VAL A 125 -7.02 -22.05 50.29
CA VAL A 125 -7.71 -23.35 50.28
C VAL A 125 -7.12 -24.29 49.24
N THR A 126 -6.53 -25.39 49.73
CA THR A 126 -6.05 -26.49 48.89
C THR A 126 -7.21 -27.36 48.38
N ALA A 127 -7.03 -28.03 47.24
CA ALA A 127 -8.05 -28.88 46.60
C ALA A 127 -8.68 -29.96 47.51
N GLY A 128 -7.99 -30.43 48.56
CA GLY A 128 -8.52 -31.42 49.50
C GLY A 128 -9.45 -30.87 50.59
N LYS A 129 -9.40 -29.55 50.86
CA LYS A 129 -10.24 -28.89 51.88
C LYS A 129 -11.62 -28.49 51.35
N ARG A 130 -11.79 -28.46 50.02
CA ARG A 130 -13.07 -28.16 49.36
C ARG A 130 -13.73 -29.44 48.82
N PRO A 131 -15.07 -29.49 48.72
CA PRO A 131 -15.77 -30.59 48.06
C PRO A 131 -15.34 -30.72 46.59
N LYS A 132 -15.43 -31.94 46.04
CA LYS A 132 -15.13 -32.20 44.63
C LYS A 132 -16.06 -31.36 43.75
N ASN A 133 -15.52 -30.78 42.66
CA ASN A 133 -16.22 -29.93 41.69
C ASN A 133 -16.83 -28.62 42.22
N SER A 134 -16.64 -28.26 43.50
CA SER A 134 -17.23 -27.03 44.05
C SER A 134 -16.69 -25.73 43.42
N ALA A 135 -15.50 -25.77 42.78
CA ALA A 135 -14.97 -24.62 42.06
C ALA A 135 -15.72 -24.28 40.76
N LEU A 136 -16.53 -25.20 40.21
CA LEU A 136 -17.38 -24.92 39.05
C LEU A 136 -18.70 -24.24 39.44
N GLU A 137 -19.09 -24.34 40.72
CA GLU A 137 -20.33 -23.78 41.26
C GLU A 137 -20.18 -22.33 41.72
N VAL A 138 -18.93 -21.90 41.96
CA VAL A 138 -18.60 -20.58 42.48
C VAL A 138 -17.92 -19.78 41.38
N GLU A 139 -18.46 -18.60 41.07
CA GLU A 139 -17.84 -17.62 40.18
C GLU A 139 -16.63 -17.01 40.89
N LEU A 140 -15.43 -17.29 40.38
CA LEU A 140 -14.17 -16.79 40.91
C LEU A 140 -13.45 -16.01 39.82
N ASP A 141 -13.11 -14.76 40.12
CA ASP A 141 -12.32 -13.93 39.22
C ASP A 141 -10.83 -14.26 39.37
N PHE A 142 -10.15 -14.50 38.25
CA PHE A 142 -8.71 -14.71 38.22
C PHE A 142 -8.08 -14.12 36.97
N GLU A 143 -6.84 -13.69 37.11
CA GLU A 143 -6.08 -13.08 36.03
C GLU A 143 -5.58 -14.14 35.03
N HIS A 144 -5.68 -13.82 33.74
CA HIS A 144 -5.13 -14.63 32.65
C HIS A 144 -3.85 -13.98 32.12
N ASN A 145 -2.74 -14.74 32.12
CA ASN A 145 -1.43 -14.23 31.70
C ASN A 145 -1.30 -13.96 30.18
N ILE A 146 -2.19 -14.51 29.35
CA ILE A 146 -2.09 -14.47 27.90
C ILE A 146 -3.46 -14.16 27.32
N ARG A 147 -3.51 -13.26 26.33
CA ARG A 147 -4.72 -13.03 25.56
C ARG A 147 -5.07 -14.29 24.77
N PRO A 148 -6.28 -14.85 24.91
CA PRO A 148 -6.67 -16.02 24.13
C PRO A 148 -6.58 -15.70 22.64
N PRO A 149 -6.27 -16.69 21.80
CA PRO A 149 -6.26 -16.50 20.36
C PRO A 149 -7.65 -16.02 19.91
N PRO A 150 -7.73 -14.98 19.05
CA PRO A 150 -9.02 -14.47 18.58
C PRO A 150 -9.76 -15.56 17.80
N VAL A 151 -11.05 -15.68 18.05
CA VAL A 151 -11.92 -16.60 17.31
C VAL A 151 -12.26 -15.96 15.97
N ILE A 152 -12.12 -16.71 14.88
CA ILE A 152 -12.45 -16.23 13.53
C ILE A 152 -13.97 -16.23 13.39
N THR A 153 -14.60 -15.09 13.69
CA THR A 153 -16.03 -14.84 13.49
C THR A 153 -16.29 -14.34 12.07
N GLU A 154 -17.54 -14.46 11.62
CA GLU A 154 -17.94 -14.03 10.27
C GLU A 154 -17.73 -12.52 10.05
N GLU A 155 -17.94 -11.71 11.08
CA GLU A 155 -17.70 -10.26 11.06
C GLU A 155 -16.23 -9.91 10.81
N VAL A 156 -15.31 -10.60 11.49
CA VAL A 156 -13.87 -10.40 11.29
C VAL A 156 -13.46 -10.80 9.87
N THR A 157 -14.06 -11.87 9.34
CA THR A 157 -13.80 -12.27 7.94
C THR A 157 -14.37 -11.27 6.93
N ALA A 158 -15.55 -10.71 7.18
CA ALA A 158 -16.15 -9.69 6.31
C ALA A 158 -15.30 -8.41 6.28
N SER A 159 -14.84 -7.94 7.44
CA SER A 159 -13.93 -6.79 7.55
C SER A 159 -12.61 -7.02 6.79
N LEU A 160 -12.05 -8.23 6.90
CA LEU A 160 -10.84 -8.61 6.17
C LEU A 160 -11.07 -8.66 4.65
N GLU A 161 -12.21 -9.18 4.21
CA GLU A 161 -12.57 -9.21 2.80
C GLU A 161 -12.74 -7.80 2.22
N ASP A 162 -13.38 -6.90 2.96
CA ASP A 162 -13.54 -5.51 2.53
C ASP A 162 -12.19 -4.80 2.41
N LEU A 163 -11.26 -5.05 3.33
CA LEU A 163 -9.88 -4.56 3.23
C LEU A 163 -9.19 -5.08 1.96
N ILE A 164 -9.33 -6.38 1.68
CA ILE A 164 -8.72 -7.01 0.50
C ILE A 164 -9.34 -6.42 -0.78
N ARG A 165 -10.67 -6.27 -0.82
CA ARG A 165 -11.38 -5.66 -1.96
C ARG A 165 -10.90 -4.23 -2.21
N LYS A 166 -10.76 -3.41 -1.16
CA LYS A 166 -10.22 -2.04 -1.26
C LYS A 166 -8.80 -2.03 -1.82
N ARG A 167 -7.89 -2.87 -1.31
CA ARG A 167 -6.51 -2.94 -1.84
C ARG A 167 -6.42 -3.39 -3.29
N ILE A 168 -7.28 -4.32 -3.71
CA ILE A 168 -7.36 -4.75 -5.11
C ILE A 168 -7.90 -3.62 -5.98
N ALA A 169 -8.94 -2.91 -5.54
CA ALA A 169 -9.50 -1.77 -6.25
C ALA A 169 -8.45 -0.65 -6.43
N GLU A 170 -7.67 -0.37 -5.39
CA GLU A 170 -6.58 0.61 -5.40
C GLU A 170 -5.31 0.12 -6.10
N ASN A 171 -5.23 -1.17 -6.48
CA ASN A 171 -4.02 -1.86 -6.96
C ASN A 171 -2.80 -1.67 -6.05
N ASN A 172 -3.01 -1.62 -4.74
CA ASN A 172 -1.97 -1.41 -3.74
C ASN A 172 -1.47 -2.75 -3.20
N PHE A 173 -0.40 -3.27 -3.79
CA PHE A 173 0.17 -4.58 -3.47
C PHE A 173 1.61 -4.45 -2.97
N ASP A 174 1.91 -5.07 -1.84
CA ASP A 174 3.26 -5.15 -1.25
C ASP A 174 4.10 -6.31 -1.85
N ASP A 175 3.97 -6.55 -3.16
CA ASP A 175 4.70 -7.61 -3.85
C ASP A 175 6.17 -7.23 -4.06
N VAL A 176 7.09 -8.20 -3.89
CA VAL A 176 8.52 -7.97 -4.14
C VAL A 176 8.78 -7.77 -5.64
N GLU A 177 9.19 -6.56 -6.01
CA GLU A 177 9.50 -6.23 -7.40
C GLU A 177 10.81 -6.89 -7.89
N ARG A 178 10.80 -7.34 -9.15
CA ARG A 178 12.02 -7.84 -9.80
C ARG A 178 12.95 -6.66 -10.09
N LYS A 179 14.14 -6.68 -9.47
CA LYS A 179 15.20 -5.73 -9.76
C LYS A 179 15.53 -5.79 -11.26
N SER A 180 15.48 -4.64 -11.93
CA SER A 180 15.94 -4.54 -13.31
C SER A 180 17.39 -5.00 -13.40
N SER A 181 17.75 -5.72 -14.46
CA SER A 181 19.16 -5.90 -14.80
C SER A 181 19.83 -4.53 -14.92
N LEU A 182 21.14 -4.46 -14.65
CA LEU A 182 21.90 -3.23 -14.69
C LEU A 182 21.53 -2.43 -15.96
N PRO A 183 21.28 -1.11 -15.85
CA PRO A 183 20.84 -0.32 -16.98
C PRO A 183 21.92 -0.34 -18.06
N SER A 184 21.64 -0.95 -19.22
CA SER A 184 22.57 -0.95 -20.35
C SER A 184 22.72 0.45 -20.97
N HIS A 185 21.73 1.32 -20.74
CA HIS A 185 21.76 2.71 -21.17
C HIS A 185 22.11 3.63 -20.00
N VAL A 186 23.29 4.24 -20.07
CA VAL A 186 23.69 5.31 -19.15
C VAL A 186 22.69 6.45 -19.32
N PRO A 187 22.05 6.95 -18.23
CA PRO A 187 21.13 8.08 -18.33
C PRO A 187 21.86 9.28 -18.91
N ASP A 188 21.22 9.94 -19.88
CA ASP A 188 21.74 11.13 -20.56
C ASP A 188 22.02 12.19 -19.49
N GLN A 189 23.30 12.45 -19.23
CA GLN A 189 23.68 13.42 -18.23
C GLN A 189 23.31 14.81 -18.73
N PRO A 190 22.66 15.66 -17.91
CA PRO A 190 22.38 17.02 -18.32
C PRO A 190 23.69 17.71 -18.67
N ARG A 191 23.84 18.16 -19.92
CA ARG A 191 25.02 18.89 -20.34
C ARG A 191 25.04 20.24 -19.63
N GLU A 192 25.98 20.39 -18.69
CA GLU A 192 26.25 21.68 -18.06
C GLU A 192 26.83 22.62 -19.14
N LEU A 193 26.24 23.81 -19.28
CA LEU A 193 26.69 24.82 -20.23
C LEU A 193 27.63 25.78 -19.51
N ASP A 194 28.83 25.97 -20.05
CA ASP A 194 29.77 26.96 -19.53
C ASP A 194 29.30 28.37 -19.91
N GLU A 195 29.01 29.23 -18.93
CA GLU A 195 28.63 30.64 -19.14
C GLU A 195 29.83 31.56 -19.42
N THR A 196 31.04 31.00 -19.50
CA THR A 196 32.26 31.76 -19.80
C THR A 196 32.38 32.04 -21.30
N LYS A 197 33.02 33.16 -21.66
CA LYS A 197 33.24 33.51 -23.06
C LYS A 197 34.12 32.44 -23.72
N SER A 198 33.67 31.90 -24.86
CA SER A 198 34.46 30.95 -25.66
C SER A 198 35.82 31.55 -26.03
N GLN A 199 36.88 30.77 -25.83
CA GLN A 199 38.23 31.11 -26.28
C GLN A 199 38.44 30.80 -27.78
N ARG A 200 37.54 30.02 -28.40
CA ARG A 200 37.59 29.65 -29.83
C ARG A 200 36.73 30.58 -30.68
N GLY A 201 37.19 30.87 -31.89
CA GLY A 201 36.45 31.66 -32.88
C GLY A 201 35.32 30.87 -33.54
N LEU A 202 34.31 31.55 -34.10
CA LEU A 202 33.17 30.87 -34.75
C LEU A 202 33.62 29.93 -35.88
N ALA A 203 34.63 30.32 -36.66
CA ALA A 203 35.13 29.51 -37.77
C ALA A 203 35.69 28.15 -37.30
N GLU A 204 36.42 28.13 -36.19
CA GLU A 204 36.99 26.91 -35.58
C GLU A 204 35.90 26.00 -35.01
N VAL A 205 34.86 26.58 -34.39
CA VAL A 205 33.70 25.81 -33.90
C VAL A 205 32.95 25.14 -35.07
N TYR A 206 32.79 25.82 -36.20
CA TYR A 206 32.17 25.23 -37.39
C TYR A 206 33.03 24.12 -38.02
N GLU A 207 34.35 24.29 -38.05
CA GLU A 207 35.28 23.26 -38.50
C GLU A 207 35.19 22.01 -37.62
N ASP A 208 35.24 22.19 -36.30
CA ASP A 208 35.10 21.12 -35.31
C ASP A 208 33.74 20.41 -35.42
N GLU A 209 32.64 21.15 -35.54
CA GLU A 209 31.31 20.57 -35.75
C GLU A 209 31.21 19.79 -37.07
N PHE A 210 31.83 20.29 -38.14
CA PHE A 210 31.84 19.60 -39.43
C PHE A 210 32.64 18.30 -39.35
N MET A 211 33.80 18.32 -38.69
CA MET A 211 34.61 17.11 -38.43
C MET A 211 33.88 16.11 -37.52
N GLN A 212 33.10 16.57 -36.54
CA GLN A 212 32.27 15.72 -35.70
C GLN A 212 31.10 15.11 -36.48
N LYS A 213 30.40 15.91 -37.31
CA LYS A 213 29.28 15.44 -38.15
C LYS A 213 29.73 14.46 -39.22
N THR A 214 30.95 14.61 -39.72
CA THR A 214 31.56 13.67 -40.68
C THR A 214 32.20 12.45 -40.01
N GLY A 215 32.26 12.41 -38.67
CA GLY A 215 32.76 11.28 -37.89
C GLY A 215 34.29 11.15 -37.86
N LEU A 216 35.03 12.16 -38.33
CA LEU A 216 36.50 12.15 -38.32
C LEU A 216 37.09 12.56 -36.96
N ALA A 217 36.36 13.31 -36.13
CA ALA A 217 36.84 13.76 -34.83
C ALA A 217 36.02 13.17 -33.67
N PRO A 218 36.66 12.61 -32.62
CA PRO A 218 35.96 12.18 -31.42
C PRO A 218 35.52 13.38 -30.60
N VAL A 219 34.26 13.40 -30.19
CA VAL A 219 33.77 14.33 -29.16
C VAL A 219 34.41 13.92 -27.83
N SER A 220 35.48 14.62 -27.44
CA SER A 220 36.16 14.38 -26.16
C SER A 220 36.02 15.61 -25.29
N SER A 221 35.30 15.48 -24.17
CA SER A 221 35.36 16.47 -23.11
C SER A 221 36.65 16.27 -22.28
N ALA A 222 37.11 17.31 -21.58
CA ALA A 222 38.25 17.17 -20.67
C ALA A 222 37.97 16.17 -19.53
N ALA A 223 36.70 16.07 -19.11
CA ALA A 223 36.24 15.09 -18.13
C ALA A 223 36.39 13.63 -18.61
N ASP A 224 36.23 13.39 -19.92
CA ASP A 224 36.45 12.07 -20.50
C ASP A 224 37.93 11.64 -20.44
N GLY A 225 38.85 12.60 -20.51
CA GLY A 225 40.29 12.34 -20.37
C GLY A 225 40.64 11.82 -18.97
N LEU A 226 40.20 12.54 -17.93
CA LEU A 226 40.37 12.12 -16.53
C LEU A 226 39.69 10.78 -16.25
N ARG A 227 38.48 10.57 -16.78
CA ARG A 227 37.77 9.28 -16.65
C ARG A 227 38.56 8.13 -17.28
N LYS A 228 39.14 8.33 -18.47
CA LYS A 228 39.98 7.31 -19.13
C LYS A 228 41.23 7.01 -18.31
N GLU A 229 41.91 8.02 -17.79
CA GLU A 229 43.09 7.85 -16.93
C GLU A 229 42.75 7.07 -15.64
N ALA A 230 41.67 7.46 -14.96
CA ALA A 230 41.17 6.76 -13.77
C ALA A 230 40.85 5.29 -14.07
N ILE A 231 40.20 4.99 -15.21
CA ILE A 231 39.93 3.62 -15.66
C ILE A 231 41.22 2.83 -15.89
N GLN A 232 42.24 3.44 -16.51
CA GLN A 232 43.53 2.80 -16.74
C GLN A 232 44.25 2.47 -15.44
N LEU A 233 44.31 3.42 -14.50
CA LEU A 233 44.89 3.23 -13.18
C LEU A 233 44.14 2.14 -12.40
N PHE A 234 42.80 2.16 -12.42
CA PHE A 234 41.98 1.15 -11.78
C PHE A 234 42.24 -0.25 -12.34
N LYS A 235 42.28 -0.39 -13.68
CA LYS A 235 42.65 -1.67 -14.33
C LYS A 235 44.03 -2.16 -13.88
N ALA A 236 45.02 -1.26 -13.81
CA ALA A 236 46.36 -1.61 -13.38
C ALA A 236 46.41 -2.06 -11.91
N VAL A 237 45.63 -1.43 -11.03
CA VAL A 237 45.51 -1.82 -9.61
C VAL A 237 44.81 -3.18 -9.49
N CYS A 238 43.69 -3.39 -10.17
CA CYS A 238 42.97 -4.67 -10.15
C CYS A 238 43.89 -5.83 -10.56
N VAL A 239 44.64 -5.71 -11.66
CA VAL A 239 45.55 -6.77 -12.11
C VAL A 239 46.59 -7.12 -11.04
N LYS A 240 47.11 -6.12 -10.31
CA LYS A 240 48.06 -6.34 -9.21
C LYS A 240 47.41 -7.03 -8.00
N LEU A 241 46.17 -6.66 -7.65
CA LEU A 241 45.42 -7.27 -6.56
C LEU A 241 44.99 -8.71 -6.90
N ASP A 242 44.58 -8.94 -8.14
CA ASP A 242 44.22 -10.27 -8.65
C ASP A 242 45.45 -11.20 -8.60
N ALA A 243 46.62 -10.70 -9.00
CA ALA A 243 47.88 -11.45 -8.88
C ALA A 243 48.29 -11.72 -7.42
N LEU A 244 48.11 -10.74 -6.52
CA LEU A 244 48.40 -10.89 -5.09
C LEU A 244 47.49 -11.92 -4.40
N SER A 245 46.21 -11.98 -4.81
CA SER A 245 45.21 -12.92 -4.29
C SER A 245 45.26 -14.31 -4.94
N HIS A 246 46.31 -14.63 -5.70
CA HIS A 246 46.43 -15.88 -6.47
C HIS A 246 45.23 -16.14 -7.39
N PHE A 247 44.64 -15.07 -7.92
CA PHE A 247 43.46 -15.09 -8.77
C PHE A 247 42.20 -15.70 -8.12
N HIS A 248 42.11 -15.71 -6.78
CA HIS A 248 40.89 -16.04 -6.03
C HIS A 248 40.03 -14.79 -5.80
N PHE A 249 39.38 -14.29 -6.86
CA PHE A 249 38.54 -13.10 -6.80
C PHE A 249 37.16 -13.36 -7.42
N THR A 250 36.19 -12.52 -7.07
CA THR A 250 34.88 -12.52 -7.72
C THR A 250 35.02 -11.91 -9.12
N PRO A 251 34.62 -12.60 -10.20
CA PRO A 251 34.77 -12.09 -11.56
C PRO A 251 34.09 -10.74 -11.72
N LYS A 252 34.64 -9.91 -12.61
CA LYS A 252 34.09 -8.59 -12.90
C LYS A 252 32.62 -8.71 -13.36
N PRO A 253 31.75 -7.77 -12.98
CA PRO A 253 30.36 -7.79 -13.44
C PRO A 253 30.34 -7.73 -14.97
N VAL A 254 29.41 -8.47 -15.58
CA VAL A 254 29.23 -8.48 -17.03
C VAL A 254 28.75 -7.11 -17.47
N ILE A 255 29.60 -6.39 -18.21
CA ILE A 255 29.26 -5.16 -18.89
C ILE A 255 28.93 -5.56 -20.34
N GLU A 256 27.76 -5.16 -20.82
CA GLU A 256 27.35 -5.39 -22.21
C GLU A 256 28.19 -4.50 -23.13
N ASP A 257 29.28 -5.04 -23.66
CA ASP A 257 30.13 -4.35 -24.62
C ASP A 257 29.62 -4.59 -26.05
N MET A 258 29.28 -3.51 -26.78
CA MET A 258 28.87 -3.60 -28.18
C MET A 258 30.08 -3.81 -29.09
N THR A 259 30.28 -5.05 -29.56
CA THR A 259 31.33 -5.36 -30.56
C THR A 259 30.74 -5.34 -31.97
N VAL A 260 31.17 -4.40 -32.82
CA VAL A 260 30.79 -4.37 -34.24
C VAL A 260 31.71 -5.32 -35.01
N ARG A 261 31.16 -6.39 -35.59
CA ARG A 261 31.89 -7.31 -36.47
C ARG A 261 31.70 -6.92 -37.92
N GLN A 262 32.78 -6.99 -38.70
CA GLN A 262 32.76 -6.71 -40.14
C GLN A 262 32.49 -8.01 -40.91
N ASP A 263 31.85 -7.91 -42.09
CA ASP A 263 31.68 -9.05 -43.00
C ASP A 263 33.01 -9.34 -43.71
N VAL A 264 33.78 -10.23 -43.10
CA VAL A 264 35.07 -10.69 -43.59
C VAL A 264 35.05 -12.23 -43.62
N PRO A 265 35.71 -12.89 -44.58
CA PRO A 265 35.90 -14.34 -44.53
C PRO A 265 36.52 -14.75 -43.18
N ALA A 266 36.05 -15.85 -42.60
CA ALA A 266 36.53 -16.34 -41.30
C ALA A 266 38.06 -16.52 -41.30
N LEU A 267 38.61 -16.96 -42.43
CA LEU A 267 40.04 -17.15 -42.64
C LEU A 267 40.88 -15.88 -42.36
N ALA A 268 40.36 -14.68 -42.60
CA ALA A 268 41.12 -13.45 -42.39
C ALA A 268 41.28 -13.06 -40.91
N MET A 269 40.44 -13.61 -40.02
CA MET A 269 40.58 -13.44 -38.57
C MET A 269 41.44 -14.52 -37.91
N GLU A 270 41.73 -15.60 -38.63
CA GLU A 270 42.52 -16.72 -38.12
C GLU A 270 44.02 -16.44 -38.19
N GLU A 271 44.79 -17.16 -37.37
CA GLU A 271 46.24 -17.10 -37.44
C GLU A 271 46.76 -17.69 -38.76
N VAL A 272 47.81 -17.10 -39.32
CA VAL A 272 48.38 -17.52 -40.61
C VAL A 272 49.05 -18.90 -40.45
N ALA A 273 48.27 -19.96 -40.65
CA ALA A 273 48.73 -21.34 -40.66
C ALA A 273 48.55 -21.96 -42.07
N PRO A 274 49.53 -22.71 -42.59
CA PRO A 274 49.49 -23.21 -43.97
C PRO A 274 48.46 -24.33 -44.26
N LEU A 275 47.64 -24.73 -43.28
CA LEU A 275 46.75 -25.91 -43.36
C LEU A 275 45.25 -25.61 -43.38
N MET A 276 44.83 -24.34 -43.33
CA MET A 276 43.40 -24.01 -43.22
C MET A 276 42.75 -23.68 -44.56
N VAL A 277 41.64 -24.34 -44.85
CA VAL A 277 40.72 -24.04 -45.94
C VAL A 277 39.32 -24.01 -45.33
N SER A 278 38.80 -22.82 -45.07
CA SER A 278 37.43 -22.59 -44.63
C SER A 278 36.82 -21.49 -45.49
N ASP A 279 35.74 -21.83 -46.20
CA ASP A 279 35.00 -20.91 -47.09
C ASP A 279 33.88 -20.15 -46.35
N ALA A 280 33.80 -20.26 -45.03
CA ALA A 280 32.75 -19.63 -44.24
C ALA A 280 32.97 -18.12 -44.07
N GLN A 281 31.90 -17.34 -44.22
CA GLN A 281 31.87 -15.92 -43.83
C GLN A 281 31.59 -15.78 -42.33
N MET A 282 32.03 -14.67 -41.72
CA MET A 282 31.80 -14.42 -40.30
C MET A 282 30.34 -14.07 -39.95
N LEU A 283 29.63 -13.42 -40.87
CA LEU A 283 28.25 -12.98 -40.66
C LEU A 283 27.28 -14.10 -41.04
N ALA A 284 26.23 -14.28 -40.24
CA ALA A 284 25.19 -15.24 -40.58
C ALA A 284 24.33 -14.70 -41.75
N PRO A 285 23.73 -15.57 -42.59
CA PRO A 285 22.82 -15.13 -43.65
C PRO A 285 21.64 -14.29 -43.12
N GLU A 286 21.17 -14.55 -41.90
CA GLU A 286 20.12 -13.77 -41.23
C GLU A 286 20.58 -12.36 -40.83
N GLU A 287 21.86 -12.18 -40.49
CA GLU A 287 22.45 -10.86 -40.19
C GLU A 287 22.67 -10.05 -41.48
N HIS A 288 22.97 -10.72 -42.59
CA HIS A 288 23.07 -10.10 -43.91
C HIS A 288 21.68 -9.71 -44.46
N PHE A 289 20.65 -10.52 -44.19
CA PHE A 289 19.29 -10.23 -44.62
C PHE A 289 18.25 -10.83 -43.67
N THR A 290 17.59 -9.97 -42.89
CA THR A 290 16.37 -10.32 -42.16
C THR A 290 15.16 -10.09 -43.06
N GLY A 291 14.73 -11.12 -43.79
CA GLY A 291 13.48 -11.08 -44.55
C GLY A 291 12.26 -11.20 -43.64
N GLU A 292 11.27 -10.32 -43.78
CA GLU A 292 9.92 -10.64 -43.33
C GLU A 292 9.42 -11.81 -44.20
N GLY A 293 9.08 -12.95 -43.60
CA GLY A 293 8.82 -14.21 -44.32
C GLY A 293 7.87 -14.12 -45.52
N VAL A 294 6.59 -14.42 -45.34
CA VAL A 294 5.61 -14.33 -46.45
C VAL A 294 5.03 -12.92 -46.50
N CYS A 295 5.60 -12.06 -47.35
CA CYS A 295 5.08 -10.73 -47.64
C CYS A 295 3.87 -10.82 -48.58
N LYS A 296 2.65 -10.84 -48.01
CA LYS A 296 1.41 -10.65 -48.78
C LYS A 296 1.03 -9.17 -48.80
N SER A 297 0.63 -8.66 -49.97
CA SER A 297 0.09 -7.31 -50.10
C SER A 297 -1.30 -7.23 -49.49
N ASP A 298 -1.72 -6.06 -48.99
CA ASP A 298 -3.03 -5.91 -48.32
C ASP A 298 -4.23 -6.15 -49.27
N ALA A 299 -4.01 -6.05 -50.59
CA ALA A 299 -4.99 -6.32 -51.63
C ALA A 299 -5.22 -7.83 -51.86
N GLU A 300 -4.22 -8.67 -51.58
CA GLU A 300 -4.29 -10.13 -51.73
C GLU A 300 -4.83 -10.82 -50.47
N LEU A 301 -4.97 -10.09 -49.37
CA LEU A 301 -5.46 -10.63 -48.10
C LEU A 301 -6.99 -10.80 -48.12
N SER A 302 -7.44 -12.01 -47.80
CA SER A 302 -8.85 -12.26 -47.47
C SER A 302 -9.28 -11.44 -46.24
N ARG A 303 -10.57 -11.13 -46.16
CA ARG A 303 -11.17 -10.41 -45.02
C ARG A 303 -10.86 -11.09 -43.68
N GLU A 304 -10.87 -12.42 -43.65
CA GLU A 304 -10.54 -13.22 -42.45
C GLU A 304 -9.07 -13.10 -42.06
N GLU A 305 -8.16 -13.14 -43.04
CA GLU A 305 -6.72 -12.99 -42.83
C GLU A 305 -6.39 -11.57 -42.32
N ARG A 306 -7.07 -10.55 -42.84
CA ARG A 306 -6.97 -9.16 -42.36
C ARG A 306 -7.44 -9.03 -40.91
N LYS A 307 -8.58 -9.64 -40.54
CA LYS A 307 -9.08 -9.66 -39.15
C LYS A 307 -8.09 -10.35 -38.21
N ARG A 308 -7.55 -11.50 -38.62
CA ARG A 308 -6.53 -12.25 -37.85
C ARG A 308 -5.24 -11.45 -37.69
N ARG A 309 -4.75 -10.78 -38.73
CA ARG A 309 -3.55 -9.92 -38.67
C ARG A 309 -3.75 -8.73 -37.73
N ARG A 310 -4.92 -8.08 -37.77
CA ARG A 310 -5.28 -6.98 -36.86
C ARG A 310 -5.35 -7.46 -35.41
N ALA A 311 -5.96 -8.61 -35.16
CA ALA A 311 -6.03 -9.21 -33.83
C ALA A 311 -4.63 -9.51 -33.28
N ARG A 312 -3.77 -10.16 -34.07
CA ARG A 312 -2.37 -10.45 -33.70
C ARG A 312 -1.56 -9.17 -33.45
N ARG A 313 -1.77 -8.11 -34.24
CA ARG A 313 -1.11 -6.81 -34.03
C ARG A 313 -1.59 -6.15 -32.74
N LYS A 314 -2.90 -6.18 -32.46
CA LYS A 314 -3.49 -5.66 -31.20
C LYS A 314 -2.96 -6.41 -29.98
N GLU A 315 -2.83 -7.73 -30.07
CA GLU A 315 -2.29 -8.57 -29.01
C GLU A 315 -0.81 -8.25 -28.72
N LYS A 316 0.03 -8.16 -29.77
CA LYS A 316 1.43 -7.75 -29.63
C LYS A 316 1.57 -6.36 -29.01
N ALA A 317 0.81 -5.39 -29.50
CA ALA A 317 0.83 -4.03 -28.95
C ALA A 317 0.35 -3.96 -27.49
N LYS A 318 -0.65 -4.78 -27.11
CA LYS A 318 -1.11 -4.88 -25.71
C LYS A 318 -0.03 -5.49 -24.81
N ALA A 319 0.68 -6.51 -25.29
CA ALA A 319 1.78 -7.12 -24.56
C ALA A 319 2.94 -6.12 -24.36
N GLU A 320 3.35 -5.42 -25.41
CA GLU A 320 4.40 -4.41 -25.38
C GLU A 320 4.03 -3.22 -24.47
N ASN A 321 2.79 -2.74 -24.53
CA ASN A 321 2.34 -1.66 -23.64
C ASN A 321 2.32 -2.10 -22.17
N ARG A 322 1.93 -3.35 -21.89
CA ARG A 322 1.97 -3.92 -20.53
C ARG A 322 3.41 -4.01 -20.02
N GLU A 323 4.34 -4.41 -20.86
CA GLU A 323 5.77 -4.46 -20.52
C GLU A 323 6.37 -3.07 -20.33
N SER A 324 6.05 -2.12 -21.21
CA SER A 324 6.50 -0.73 -21.11
C SER A 324 5.96 -0.04 -19.85
N CYS A 325 4.69 -0.26 -19.51
CA CYS A 325 4.08 0.26 -18.29
C CYS A 325 4.75 -0.32 -17.04
N ARG A 326 4.98 -1.65 -17.02
CA ARG A 326 5.78 -2.31 -15.97
C ARG A 326 7.19 -1.75 -15.85
N ARG A 327 7.88 -1.54 -16.97
CA ARG A 327 9.23 -0.98 -16.94
C ARG A 327 9.23 0.46 -16.39
N ARG A 328 8.22 1.26 -16.74
CA ARG A 328 8.06 2.62 -16.23
C ARG A 328 7.78 2.65 -14.72
N SER A 329 6.90 1.77 -14.21
CA SER A 329 6.63 1.70 -12.76
C SER A 329 7.90 1.38 -11.97
N LEU A 330 8.67 0.36 -12.41
CA LEU A 330 9.96 0.01 -11.80
C LEU A 330 10.95 1.19 -11.80
N THR A 331 11.05 1.94 -12.90
CA THR A 331 11.94 3.11 -12.97
C THR A 331 11.48 4.28 -12.12
N ASN A 332 10.16 4.43 -11.89
CA ASN A 332 9.62 5.52 -11.10
C ASN A 332 9.81 5.26 -9.60
N ILE A 333 9.68 4.00 -9.17
CA ILE A 333 9.96 3.55 -7.79
C ILE A 333 11.45 3.73 -7.45
N GLN A 334 12.36 3.29 -8.33
CA GLN A 334 13.80 3.53 -8.15
C GLN A 334 14.17 5.02 -8.03
N ARG A 335 13.40 5.92 -8.65
CA ARG A 335 13.61 7.38 -8.55
C ARG A 335 13.08 7.97 -7.24
N GLN A 336 12.05 7.36 -6.64
CA GLN A 336 11.53 7.77 -5.33
C GLN A 336 12.47 7.30 -4.21
N ASP A 337 13.04 6.10 -4.31
CA ASP A 337 13.97 5.58 -3.30
C ASP A 337 15.35 6.26 -3.33
N ALA A 338 15.80 6.75 -4.49
CA ALA A 338 17.09 7.44 -4.63
C ALA A 338 17.09 8.90 -4.16
N ASN A 339 15.91 9.49 -3.92
CA ASN A 339 15.75 10.85 -3.41
C ASN A 339 14.76 10.84 -2.23
N GLY A 340 15.28 10.71 -1.01
CA GLY A 340 14.54 10.87 0.25
C GLY A 340 14.09 12.31 0.52
N SER A 341 13.65 13.04 -0.51
CA SER A 341 13.02 14.34 -0.40
C SER A 341 11.62 14.21 -1.01
N PRO A 342 10.55 14.70 -0.33
CA PRO A 342 9.22 14.70 -0.91
C PRO A 342 9.25 15.40 -2.27
N PRO A 343 8.42 14.99 -3.25
CA PRO A 343 8.38 15.64 -4.55
C PRO A 343 8.01 17.11 -4.31
N SER A 344 9.02 17.98 -4.35
CA SER A 344 8.80 19.41 -4.49
C SER A 344 7.88 19.55 -5.69
N LYS A 345 6.68 20.10 -5.47
CA LYS A 345 5.78 20.54 -6.52
C LYS A 345 6.54 21.56 -7.36
N ARG A 346 7.38 21.08 -8.28
CA ARG A 346 7.95 21.86 -9.36
C ARG A 346 6.74 22.29 -10.16
N ARG A 347 6.23 23.47 -9.85
CA ARG A 347 5.34 24.22 -10.73
C ARG A 347 5.97 24.11 -12.10
N LYS A 348 5.32 23.36 -12.99
CA LYS A 348 5.65 23.37 -14.40
C LYS A 348 5.47 24.83 -14.79
N VAL A 349 6.57 25.57 -14.89
CA VAL A 349 6.55 26.88 -15.53
C VAL A 349 6.31 26.54 -16.98
N GLU A 350 5.04 26.34 -17.31
CA GLU A 350 4.56 26.17 -18.65
C GLU A 350 4.97 27.45 -19.37
N SER A 351 6.10 27.39 -20.08
CA SER A 351 6.50 28.43 -21.01
C SER A 351 5.26 28.76 -21.84
N GLN A 352 4.80 30.01 -21.77
CA GLN A 352 3.57 30.46 -22.42
C GLN A 352 3.62 30.30 -23.96
N TYR A 353 4.78 29.91 -24.49
CA TYR A 353 5.07 29.67 -25.90
C TYR A 353 5.04 28.18 -26.31
N SER A 354 4.69 27.25 -25.41
CA SER A 354 4.70 25.80 -25.73
C SER A 354 3.63 25.36 -26.72
N LYS A 355 2.56 26.16 -26.89
CA LYS A 355 1.46 25.89 -27.81
C LYS A 355 1.51 26.93 -28.94
N SER A 356 2.04 26.53 -30.10
CA SER A 356 2.24 27.39 -31.28
C SER A 356 1.00 28.22 -31.65
N ARG A 357 -0.20 27.71 -31.42
CA ARG A 357 -1.47 28.41 -31.66
C ARG A 357 -1.62 29.70 -30.85
N LYS A 358 -1.20 29.73 -29.59
CA LYS A 358 -1.27 30.93 -28.75
C LYS A 358 -0.30 32.00 -29.22
N VAL A 359 0.87 31.59 -29.71
CA VAL A 359 1.88 32.50 -30.29
C VAL A 359 1.36 33.17 -31.56
N PHE A 360 0.69 32.41 -32.43
CA PHE A 360 0.09 32.96 -33.65
C PHE A 360 -1.12 33.87 -33.37
N GLU A 361 -1.98 33.53 -32.41
CA GLU A 361 -3.07 34.42 -31.99
C GLU A 361 -2.55 35.75 -31.42
N GLU A 362 -1.48 35.72 -30.63
CA GLU A 362 -0.87 36.92 -30.05
C GLU A 362 -0.23 37.81 -31.15
N LEU A 363 0.44 37.21 -32.13
CA LEU A 363 0.96 37.91 -33.32
C LEU A 363 -0.17 38.54 -34.17
N ASP A 364 -1.31 37.87 -34.30
CA ASP A 364 -2.46 38.42 -35.04
C ASP A 364 -3.12 39.59 -34.29
N THR A 365 -3.20 39.52 -32.95
CA THR A 365 -3.72 40.64 -32.15
C THR A 365 -2.80 41.86 -32.16
N THR A 366 -1.48 41.65 -32.14
CA THR A 366 -0.50 42.73 -32.23
C THR A 366 -0.56 43.40 -33.61
N ASN A 367 -0.67 42.63 -34.69
CA ASN A 367 -0.88 43.18 -36.04
C ASN A 367 -2.19 43.98 -36.16
N LYS A 368 -3.29 43.50 -35.56
CA LYS A 368 -4.56 44.26 -35.50
C LYS A 368 -4.42 45.57 -34.71
N LYS A 369 -3.66 45.57 -33.61
CA LYS A 369 -3.38 46.79 -32.82
C LYS A 369 -2.55 47.80 -33.61
N VAL A 370 -1.51 47.35 -34.31
CA VAL A 370 -0.68 48.21 -35.16
C VAL A 370 -1.53 48.87 -36.25
N LYS A 371 -2.36 48.11 -36.96
CA LYS A 371 -3.28 48.66 -37.98
C LYS A 371 -4.30 49.65 -37.41
N LYS A 372 -4.77 49.44 -36.17
CA LYS A 372 -5.69 50.37 -35.51
C LYS A 372 -5.01 51.69 -35.13
N VAL A 373 -3.76 51.64 -34.66
CA VAL A 373 -2.96 52.84 -34.35
C VAL A 373 -2.63 53.61 -35.63
N GLU A 374 -2.32 52.89 -36.71
CA GLU A 374 -2.04 53.49 -38.02
C GLU A 374 -3.28 54.20 -38.58
N ALA A 375 -4.45 53.55 -38.54
CA ALA A 375 -5.73 54.16 -38.91
C ALA A 375 -6.09 55.38 -38.04
N GLN A 376 -5.84 55.32 -36.73
CA GLN A 376 -6.05 56.48 -35.85
C GLN A 376 -5.09 57.64 -36.17
N SER A 377 -3.85 57.33 -36.54
CA SER A 377 -2.89 58.35 -36.99
C SER A 377 -3.27 59.00 -38.32
N GLU A 378 -3.89 58.24 -39.23
CA GLU A 378 -4.40 58.76 -40.50
C GLU A 378 -5.64 59.64 -40.31
N VAL A 379 -6.55 59.27 -39.39
CA VAL A 379 -7.71 60.11 -39.04
C VAL A 379 -7.26 61.42 -38.38
N LEU A 380 -6.24 61.39 -37.53
CA LEU A 380 -5.66 62.59 -36.94
C LEU A 380 -4.98 63.48 -38.00
N LYS A 381 -4.23 62.89 -38.94
CA LYS A 381 -3.65 63.62 -40.09
C LYS A 381 -4.72 64.23 -41.00
N ALA A 382 -5.82 63.53 -41.25
CA ALA A 382 -6.94 64.03 -42.04
C ALA A 382 -7.70 65.17 -41.32
N SER A 383 -7.79 65.12 -39.98
CA SER A 383 -8.42 66.18 -39.18
C SER A 383 -7.59 67.47 -39.11
N SER A 384 -6.26 67.39 -39.27
CA SER A 384 -5.37 68.55 -39.30
C SER A 384 -5.36 69.34 -40.61
N PHE A 385 -6.15 68.92 -41.63
CA PHE A 385 -6.16 69.53 -42.97
C PHE A 385 -7.42 70.35 -43.29
N LYS A 386 -8.22 70.72 -42.29
CA LYS A 386 -9.31 71.71 -42.43
C LYS A 386 -9.00 72.97 -41.62
N LEU A 387 -8.36 73.93 -42.30
CA LEU A 387 -8.39 75.36 -41.99
C LEU A 387 -8.32 76.13 -43.30
#